data_AF-A0A2T0MRG2-F1
#
_entry.id   AF-A0A2T0MRG2-F1
#
_cell.length_a   1.000
_cell.length_b   1.000
_cell.length_c   1.000
_cell.angle_alpha   90.00
_cell.angle_beta   90.00
_cell.angle_gamma   90.00
#
_symmetry.space_group_name_H-M   'P 1'
#
loop_
_entity.id
_entity.type
_entity.pdbx_description
1 polymer ?
#
loop_
_entity_poly.entity_id
_entity_poly.type
_entity_poly.pdbx_seq_one_letter_code
_entity_poly.pdbx_strand_id
1 'polypeptide(L)'
;MSKTDKTRPWWVRLADAPMVTCAPVHDHRFGPCTLTEEVTAASASLNRRLSGCHWQATSFYLFDLGGAGGAGEWAFIRREDRRRDRRAARRELRAHRHGR
;
A
#
# COMPACT_ATOMS: atom_id res chain seq x y z
N MET A 1 6.22 11.49 -25.03
CA MET A 1 5.99 10.99 -23.66
C MET A 1 4.54 10.51 -23.55
N SER A 2 4.26 9.21 -23.71
CA SER A 2 3.09 8.59 -23.06
C SER A 2 3.64 7.80 -21.89
N LYS A 3 4.05 8.57 -20.88
CA LYS A 3 4.73 8.08 -19.68
C LYS A 3 3.60 7.87 -18.69
N THR A 4 3.20 6.62 -18.49
CA THR A 4 2.20 6.17 -17.50
C THR A 4 2.06 7.20 -16.42
N ASP A 5 0.91 7.89 -16.41
CA ASP A 5 0.64 9.08 -15.62
C ASP A 5 1.29 8.96 -14.24
N LYS A 6 2.41 9.66 -14.05
CA LYS A 6 3.23 9.57 -12.84
C LYS A 6 2.48 10.07 -11.60
N THR A 7 1.34 10.72 -11.80
CA THR A 7 0.47 11.16 -10.71
C THR A 7 -0.36 10.00 -10.14
N ARG A 8 -0.45 8.87 -10.85
CA ARG A 8 -1.13 7.68 -10.34
C ARG A 8 -0.39 7.12 -9.12
N PRO A 9 -1.12 6.69 -8.08
CA PRO A 9 -0.51 6.12 -6.90
C PRO A 9 0.42 4.96 -7.23
N TRP A 10 1.52 4.80 -6.48
CA TRP A 10 2.50 3.75 -6.76
C TRP A 10 1.90 2.34 -6.86
N TRP A 11 0.90 2.00 -6.05
CA TRP A 11 0.28 0.67 -6.06
C TRP A 11 -0.59 0.46 -7.30
N VAL A 12 -1.16 1.53 -7.86
CA VAL A 12 -1.89 1.48 -9.12
C VAL A 12 -0.92 1.21 -10.27
N ARG A 13 0.25 1.85 -10.24
CA ARG A 13 1.33 1.60 -11.22
C ARG A 13 1.89 0.18 -11.10
N LEU A 14 1.90 -0.41 -9.91
CA LEU A 14 2.22 -1.83 -9.73
C LEU A 14 1.16 -2.76 -10.32
N ALA A 15 -0.12 -2.36 -10.27
CA ALA A 15 -1.23 -3.14 -10.80
C ALA A 15 -1.35 -3.08 -12.34
N ASP A 16 -0.70 -2.11 -13.00
CA ASP A 16 -0.79 -1.93 -14.47
C ASP A 16 -0.17 -3.11 -15.25
N ALA A 17 0.87 -3.77 -14.70
CA ALA A 17 1.51 -4.93 -15.33
C ALA A 17 1.96 -5.97 -14.29
N PRO A 18 1.01 -6.67 -13.63
CA PRO A 18 1.33 -7.69 -12.62
C PRO A 18 2.28 -8.74 -13.20
N MET A 19 3.14 -9.30 -12.35
CA MET A 19 4.25 -10.21 -12.71
C MET A 19 5.46 -9.52 -13.40
N VAL A 20 5.31 -8.30 -13.91
CA VAL A 20 6.43 -7.48 -14.42
C VAL A 20 6.82 -6.44 -13.37
N THR A 21 5.85 -5.67 -12.89
CA THR A 21 6.07 -4.60 -11.91
C THR A 21 6.04 -5.09 -10.47
N CYS A 22 5.33 -6.19 -10.19
CA CYS A 22 5.27 -6.84 -8.89
C CYS A 22 5.24 -8.37 -9.01
N ALA A 23 5.60 -9.06 -7.95
CA ALA A 23 5.53 -10.51 -7.84
C ALA A 23 4.87 -10.92 -6.51
N PRO A 24 4.16 -12.06 -6.46
CA PRO A 24 3.58 -12.56 -5.23
C PRO A 24 4.68 -13.06 -4.30
N VAL A 25 4.65 -12.62 -3.05
CA VAL A 25 5.49 -13.14 -1.98
C VAL A 25 4.59 -13.86 -1.00
N HIS A 26 4.88 -15.14 -0.76
CA HIS A 26 4.16 -15.97 0.19
C HIS A 26 4.95 -16.11 1.49
N ASP A 27 4.34 -15.71 2.59
CA ASP A 27 4.78 -15.99 3.94
C ASP A 27 3.60 -16.57 4.73
N HIS A 28 3.65 -17.89 4.93
CA HIS A 28 2.62 -18.68 5.61
C HIS A 28 2.99 -19.02 7.05
N ARG A 29 4.06 -18.42 7.58
CA ARG A 29 4.54 -18.71 8.94
C ARG A 29 3.47 -18.52 10.01
N PHE A 30 2.50 -17.64 9.78
CA PHE A 30 1.47 -17.27 10.74
C PHE A 30 0.04 -17.69 10.35
N GLY A 31 -0.12 -18.61 9.39
CA GLY A 31 -1.43 -19.14 9.02
C GLY A 31 -1.65 -19.28 7.51
N PRO A 32 -2.92 -19.34 7.06
CA PRO A 32 -3.25 -19.54 5.65
C PRO A 32 -2.78 -18.36 4.79
N CYS A 33 -2.74 -18.59 3.48
CA CYS A 33 -2.35 -17.56 2.52
C CYS A 33 -3.28 -16.34 2.63
N THR A 34 -2.70 -15.18 2.94
CA THR A 34 -3.42 -13.89 3.01
C THR A 34 -3.26 -13.07 1.73
N LEU A 35 -2.69 -13.65 0.67
CA LEU A 35 -2.48 -12.93 -0.58
C LEU A 35 -3.82 -12.74 -1.29
N THR A 36 -4.17 -11.50 -1.58
CA THR A 36 -5.32 -11.19 -2.42
C THR A 36 -4.95 -11.30 -3.90
N GLU A 37 -5.88 -11.76 -4.74
CA GLU A 37 -5.70 -11.80 -6.19
C GLU A 37 -5.43 -10.39 -6.76
N GLU A 38 -6.09 -9.37 -6.20
CA GLU A 38 -5.90 -7.99 -6.60
C GLU A 38 -4.68 -7.34 -5.94
N VAL A 39 -3.96 -6.53 -6.72
CA VAL A 39 -2.88 -5.66 -6.26
C VAL A 39 -3.50 -4.38 -5.69
N THR A 40 -3.56 -4.27 -4.37
CA THR A 40 -4.12 -3.11 -3.66
C THR A 40 -3.03 -2.38 -2.88
N ALA A 41 -3.31 -1.16 -2.42
CA ALA A 41 -2.42 -0.44 -1.52
C ALA A 41 -2.07 -1.21 -0.22
N ALA A 42 -2.99 -2.06 0.25
CA ALA A 42 -2.85 -2.83 1.47
C ALA A 42 -2.12 -4.17 1.26
N SER A 43 -2.31 -4.79 0.09
CA SER A 43 -1.64 -6.05 -0.27
C SER A 43 -0.30 -5.82 -0.95
N ALA A 44 0.01 -4.63 -1.47
CA ALA A 44 1.28 -4.33 -2.12
C ALA A 44 2.34 -3.77 -1.17
N SER A 45 3.61 -3.92 -1.55
CA SER A 45 4.75 -3.37 -0.83
C SER A 45 5.88 -3.00 -1.77
N LEU A 46 6.45 -1.81 -1.57
CA LEU A 46 7.68 -1.37 -2.25
C LEU A 46 8.94 -1.92 -1.57
N ASN A 47 8.85 -2.27 -0.29
CA ASN A 47 9.93 -2.80 0.51
C ASN A 47 9.57 -4.19 1.04
N ARG A 48 10.59 -4.96 1.43
CA ARG A 48 10.38 -6.26 2.09
C ARG A 48 9.50 -6.08 3.32
N ARG A 49 8.32 -6.70 3.36
CA ARG A 49 7.52 -6.78 4.59
C ARG A 49 8.16 -7.78 5.54
N LEU A 50 7.95 -7.55 6.84
CA LEU A 50 8.44 -8.44 7.91
C LEU A 50 7.57 -9.69 8.07
N SER A 51 6.32 -9.67 7.60
CA SER A 51 5.43 -10.82 7.64
C SER A 51 4.27 -10.74 6.64
N GLY A 52 3.69 -11.91 6.36
CA GLY A 52 2.45 -12.10 5.61
C GLY A 52 2.62 -12.08 4.10
N CYS A 53 1.64 -12.68 3.40
CA CYS A 53 1.67 -12.74 1.95
C CYS A 53 1.30 -11.39 1.35
N HIS A 54 2.06 -10.93 0.35
CA HIS A 54 1.89 -9.60 -0.25
C HIS A 54 2.46 -9.54 -1.68
N TRP A 55 2.05 -8.54 -2.44
CA TRP A 55 2.61 -8.19 -3.74
C TRP A 55 3.87 -7.34 -3.54
N GLN A 56 5.03 -7.88 -3.85
CA GLN A 56 6.31 -7.17 -3.73
C GLN A 56 6.67 -6.52 -5.07
N ALA A 57 7.04 -5.24 -5.05
CA ALA A 57 7.58 -4.57 -6.22
C ALA A 57 8.87 -5.25 -6.71
N THR A 58 8.99 -5.44 -8.02
CA THR A 58 10.19 -6.00 -8.64
C THR A 58 11.32 -4.98 -8.68
N SER A 59 12.56 -5.44 -8.85
CA SER A 59 13.72 -4.58 -9.10
C SER A 59 13.49 -3.69 -10.33
N PHE A 60 12.90 -4.24 -11.39
CA PHE A 60 12.51 -3.50 -12.60
C PHE A 60 11.63 -2.30 -12.28
N TYR A 61 10.56 -2.49 -11.49
CA TYR A 61 9.71 -1.37 -11.10
C TYR A 61 10.47 -0.34 -10.25
N LEU A 62 11.27 -0.79 -9.28
CA LEU A 62 11.95 0.09 -8.34
C LEU A 62 13.03 0.94 -9.01
N PHE A 63 13.84 0.34 -9.88
CA PHE A 63 15.05 0.97 -10.45
C PHE A 63 14.85 1.47 -11.88
N ASP A 64 14.10 0.76 -12.74
CA ASP A 64 13.97 1.11 -14.16
C ASP A 64 12.76 2.00 -14.44
N LEU A 65 11.67 1.84 -13.67
CA LEU A 65 10.46 2.67 -13.79
C LEU A 65 10.40 3.84 -12.79
N GLY A 66 11.42 4.01 -11.95
CA GLY A 66 11.48 5.06 -10.94
C GLY A 66 10.50 4.87 -9.77
N GLY A 67 10.14 3.62 -9.47
CA GLY A 67 9.24 3.25 -8.39
C GLY A 67 9.77 3.55 -6.98
N ALA A 68 11.09 3.75 -6.83
CA ALA A 68 11.73 4.08 -5.56
C ALA A 68 11.13 5.33 -4.86
N GLY A 69 10.59 6.29 -5.62
CA GLY A 69 9.90 7.47 -5.05
C GLY A 69 8.57 7.17 -4.34
N GLY A 70 7.96 6.01 -4.59
CA GLY A 70 6.66 5.64 -3.99
C GLY A 70 6.70 5.40 -2.48
N ALA A 71 7.88 5.19 -1.88
CA ALA A 71 8.01 4.99 -0.44
C ALA A 71 7.65 6.27 0.35
N GLY A 72 8.05 7.44 -0.17
CA GLY A 72 7.68 8.74 0.42
C GLY A 72 6.18 9.02 0.30
N GLU A 73 5.61 8.70 -0.86
CA GLU A 73 4.17 8.77 -1.13
C GLU A 73 3.38 7.89 -0.15
N TRP A 74 3.81 6.64 0.07
CA TRP A 74 3.18 5.73 1.01
C TRP A 74 3.28 6.21 2.47
N ALA A 75 4.44 6.72 2.88
CA ALA A 75 4.62 7.29 4.21
C ALA A 75 3.68 8.50 4.44
N PHE A 76 3.47 9.32 3.42
CA PHE A 76 2.51 10.43 3.44
C PHE A 76 1.07 9.94 3.58
N ILE A 77 0.63 9.01 2.72
CA ILE A 77 -0.72 8.42 2.78
C ILE A 77 -1.00 7.81 4.17
N ARG A 78 -0.11 6.96 4.67
CA ARG A 78 -0.23 6.33 6.00
C ARG A 78 -0.26 7.35 7.14
N ARG A 79 0.38 8.50 6.99
CA ARG A 79 0.34 9.58 8.00
C ARG A 79 -1.01 10.28 7.99
N GLU A 80 -1.56 10.55 6.80
CA GLU A 80 -2.88 11.17 6.64
C GLU A 80 -4.00 10.24 7.12
N ASP A 81 -3.97 8.95 6.80
CA ASP A 81 -4.97 7.99 7.28
C ASP A 81 -5.00 7.93 8.81
N ARG A 82 -3.82 7.78 9.44
CA ARG A 82 -3.71 7.84 10.90
C ARG A 82 -4.19 9.17 11.50
N ARG A 83 -4.07 10.29 10.78
CA ARG A 83 -4.62 11.59 11.21
C ARG A 83 -6.15 11.59 11.13
N ARG A 84 -6.73 11.02 10.07
CA ARG A 84 -8.18 10.86 9.91
C ARG A 84 -8.76 9.96 11.01
N ASP A 85 -8.15 8.81 11.28
CA ASP A 85 -8.60 7.88 12.32
C ASP A 85 -8.63 8.55 13.69
N ARG A 86 -7.55 9.27 14.05
CA ARG A 86 -7.52 10.03 15.30
C ARG A 86 -8.60 11.12 15.37
N ARG A 87 -8.92 11.76 14.25
CA ARG A 87 -10.00 12.76 14.19
C ARG A 87 -11.38 12.11 14.32
N ALA A 88 -11.59 10.96 13.68
CA ALA A 88 -12.83 10.18 13.78
C ALA A 88 -13.07 9.73 15.23
N ALA A 89 -12.08 9.08 15.86
CA ALA A 89 -12.16 8.65 17.26
C ALA A 89 -12.45 9.82 18.23
N ARG A 90 -11.84 10.99 18.00
CA ARG A 90 -12.15 12.21 18.79
C ARG A 90 -13.58 12.70 18.60
N ARG A 91 -14.14 12.60 17.38
CA ARG A 91 -15.53 12.97 17.11
C ARG A 91 -16.49 12.01 17.79
N GLU A 92 -16.24 10.70 17.70
CA GLU A 92 -17.02 9.66 18.38
C GLU A 92 -17.03 9.87 19.89
N LEU A 93 -15.86 10.10 20.50
CA LEU A 93 -15.75 10.39 21.94
C LEU A 93 -16.55 11.63 22.35
N ARG A 94 -16.56 12.69 21.53
CA ARG A 94 -17.39 13.88 21.80
C ARG A 94 -18.87 13.58 21.65
N ALA A 95 -19.27 12.83 20.61
CA ALA A 95 -20.65 12.43 20.41
C ALA A 95 -21.17 11.61 21.60
N HIS A 96 -20.39 10.63 22.09
CA HIS A 96 -20.74 9.88 23.30
C HIS A 96 -20.79 10.74 24.56
N ARG A 97 -19.96 11.78 24.66
CA ARG A 97 -19.93 12.69 25.82
C ARG A 97 -21.07 13.72 25.82
N HIS A 98 -21.60 14.11 24.65
CA HIS A 98 -22.70 15.06 24.51
C HIS A 98 -24.07 14.40 24.31
N GLY A 99 -24.12 13.09 24.03
CA GLY A 99 -25.34 12.30 23.91
C GLY A 99 -25.77 11.58 25.20
N ARG A 100 -25.34 12.08 26.37
CA ARG A 100 -25.74 11.60 27.70
C ARG A 100 -26.39 12.72 28.49
#